data_AF-A0A518WPD1-F1
#
_entry.id   AF-A0A518WPD1-F1
#
_cell.length_a   1.000
_cell.length_b   1.000
_cell.length_c   1.000
_cell.angle_alpha   90.00
_cell.angle_beta   90.00
_cell.angle_gamma   90.00
#
_symmetry.space_group_name_H-M   'P 1'
#
loop_
_entity.id
_entity.type
_entity.pdbx_description
1 polymer ?
#
loop_
_entity_poly.entity_id
_entity_poly.type
_entity_poly.pdbx_seq_one_letter_code
_entity_poly.pdbx_strand_id
1 'polypeptide(L)'
;MTTLDPALLDAAVTLVRELTTDRAGLPEARRRLTPLRERWPAADPAVVRDEEAADGSVAFDVLLREPAGTVSVAYSPTPALPWPLRGAVRHSDHHLARVGTRTLRVGEALTALDFLWYDHDVLARLADTGLVAEELEQHPAEVDDGELQAAADAYRRAKGLLDAESTARWLAERGLTAEDFADLIAHTVAVARLRARVAGDRLPEWFAAHRSRFDRLLIAWTAEGTPPADRAAALAAVADAVRAGRAAGTLRTVAAVAPPELRDAAGPVSTTIAGTAVTAVVVDREPAVLDDDIRALVERAMFDEWLAQRRATTDIEWFWLPRDRTTRVR
;
A
#
# COMPACT_ATOMS: atom_id res chain seq x y z
N MET A 1 -41.76 0.87 -15.14
CA MET A 1 -42.39 0.72 -13.81
C MET A 1 -42.99 -0.67 -13.77
N THR A 2 -42.67 -1.47 -12.76
CA THR A 2 -43.19 -2.84 -12.63
C THR A 2 -44.72 -2.80 -12.49
N THR A 3 -45.38 -3.81 -13.06
CA THR A 3 -46.83 -4.03 -12.96
C THR A 3 -47.21 -4.93 -11.79
N LEU A 4 -46.21 -5.40 -11.03
CA LEU A 4 -46.41 -6.26 -9.88
C LEU A 4 -47.08 -5.51 -8.71
N ASP A 5 -47.96 -6.23 -8.01
CA ASP A 5 -48.59 -5.77 -6.78
C ASP A 5 -47.53 -5.42 -5.73
N PRO A 6 -47.51 -4.20 -5.17
CA PRO A 6 -46.58 -3.84 -4.09
C PRO A 6 -46.62 -4.82 -2.90
N ALA A 7 -47.79 -5.38 -2.58
CA ALA A 7 -47.92 -6.36 -1.50
C ALA A 7 -47.23 -7.70 -1.83
N LEU A 8 -47.11 -8.06 -3.11
CA LEU A 8 -46.33 -9.22 -3.55
C LEU A 8 -44.83 -8.97 -3.37
N LEU A 9 -44.35 -7.78 -3.72
CA LEU A 9 -42.94 -7.41 -3.54
C LEU A 9 -42.55 -7.42 -2.05
N ASP A 10 -43.39 -6.85 -1.18
CA ASP A 10 -43.16 -6.87 0.26
C ASP A 10 -43.13 -8.29 0.82
N ALA A 11 -44.05 -9.15 0.37
CA ALA A 11 -44.07 -10.56 0.74
C ALA A 11 -42.84 -11.32 0.25
N ALA A 12 -42.37 -11.04 -0.97
CA ALA A 12 -41.17 -11.63 -1.55
C ALA A 12 -39.90 -11.20 -0.79
N VAL A 13 -39.78 -9.90 -0.44
CA VAL A 13 -38.67 -9.36 0.37
C VAL A 13 -38.65 -9.98 1.76
N THR A 14 -39.83 -10.13 2.38
CA THR A 14 -39.96 -10.77 3.70
C THR A 14 -39.53 -12.23 3.64
N LEU A 15 -40.03 -12.98 2.65
CA LEU A 15 -39.68 -14.38 2.46
C LEU A 15 -38.18 -14.57 2.24
N VAL A 16 -37.56 -13.81 1.33
CA VAL A 16 -36.13 -13.97 1.05
C VAL A 16 -35.26 -13.62 2.25
N ARG A 17 -35.66 -12.63 3.05
CA ARG A 17 -34.99 -12.28 4.31
C ARG A 17 -35.06 -13.41 5.33
N GLU A 18 -36.23 -14.00 5.52
CA GLU A 18 -36.42 -15.13 6.45
C GLU A 18 -35.63 -16.36 6.01
N LEU A 19 -35.67 -16.71 4.73
CA LEU A 19 -34.92 -17.86 4.19
C LEU A 19 -33.40 -17.71 4.39
N THR A 20 -32.88 -16.51 4.16
CA THR A 20 -31.46 -16.19 4.36
C THR A 20 -31.09 -16.19 5.85
N THR A 21 -31.93 -15.61 6.72
CA THR A 21 -31.69 -15.54 8.17
C THR A 21 -31.73 -16.92 8.82
N ASP A 22 -32.72 -17.75 8.45
CA ASP A 22 -32.93 -19.08 9.00
C ASP A 22 -32.00 -20.14 8.40
N ARG A 23 -31.18 -19.77 7.39
CA ARG A 23 -30.35 -20.70 6.61
C ARG A 23 -31.15 -21.91 6.11
N ALA A 24 -32.33 -21.63 5.55
CA ALA A 24 -33.25 -22.67 5.13
C ALA A 24 -32.65 -23.58 4.03
N GLY A 25 -33.03 -24.85 4.03
CA GLY A 25 -32.75 -25.75 2.89
C GLY A 25 -33.73 -25.52 1.73
N LEU A 26 -33.35 -25.89 0.50
CA LEU A 26 -34.22 -25.76 -0.68
C LEU A 26 -35.62 -26.41 -0.51
N PRO A 27 -35.79 -27.59 0.13
CA PRO A 27 -37.12 -28.14 0.38
C PRO A 27 -37.99 -27.26 1.28
N GLU A 28 -37.38 -26.63 2.30
CA GLU A 28 -38.07 -25.71 3.20
C GLU A 28 -38.42 -24.40 2.48
N ALA A 29 -37.49 -23.85 1.70
CA ALA A 29 -37.73 -22.67 0.89
C ALA A 29 -38.92 -22.84 -0.06
N ARG A 30 -39.02 -24.01 -0.72
CA ARG A 30 -40.16 -24.34 -1.59
C ARG A 30 -41.49 -24.44 -0.83
N ARG A 31 -41.49 -24.93 0.42
CA ARG A 31 -42.69 -24.96 1.27
C ARG A 31 -43.13 -23.56 1.67
N ARG A 32 -42.18 -22.70 2.09
CA ARG A 32 -42.46 -21.32 2.51
C ARG A 32 -42.85 -20.39 1.35
N LEU A 33 -42.56 -20.78 0.11
CA LEU A 33 -43.02 -20.10 -1.10
C LEU A 33 -44.51 -20.37 -1.42
N THR A 34 -45.10 -21.45 -0.90
CA THR A 34 -46.49 -21.85 -1.22
C THR A 34 -47.53 -20.75 -0.98
N PRO A 35 -47.51 -20.01 0.15
CA PRO A 35 -48.47 -18.91 0.37
C PRO A 35 -48.41 -17.81 -0.70
N LEU A 36 -47.22 -17.51 -1.22
CA LEU A 36 -47.05 -16.53 -2.29
C LEU A 36 -47.64 -17.05 -3.61
N ARG A 37 -47.47 -18.34 -3.91
CA ARG A 37 -48.04 -18.98 -5.12
C ARG A 37 -49.56 -19.04 -5.08
N GLU A 38 -50.13 -19.33 -3.92
CA GLU A 38 -51.59 -19.39 -3.74
C GLU A 38 -52.22 -18.00 -3.84
N ARG A 39 -51.56 -16.99 -3.29
CA ARG A 39 -52.07 -15.62 -3.26
C ARG A 39 -51.84 -14.85 -4.56
N TRP A 40 -50.73 -15.10 -5.28
CA TRP A 40 -50.41 -14.45 -6.56
C TRP A 40 -50.00 -15.47 -7.64
N PRO A 41 -50.92 -16.34 -8.09
CA PRO A 41 -50.60 -17.39 -9.07
C PRO A 41 -50.16 -16.81 -10.42
N ALA A 42 -50.67 -15.62 -10.79
CA ALA A 42 -50.32 -14.97 -12.06
C ALA A 42 -48.85 -14.49 -12.12
N ALA A 43 -48.20 -14.29 -10.98
CA ALA A 43 -46.79 -13.90 -10.91
C ALA A 43 -45.82 -15.09 -10.97
N ASP A 44 -46.33 -16.33 -11.05
CA ASP A 44 -45.57 -17.59 -11.01
C ASP A 44 -44.34 -17.56 -10.08
N PRO A 45 -44.52 -17.33 -8.75
CA PRO A 45 -43.38 -17.20 -7.86
C PRO A 45 -42.50 -18.45 -7.86
N ALA A 46 -41.19 -18.27 -8.01
CA ALA A 46 -40.20 -19.32 -7.92
C ALA A 46 -39.09 -18.93 -6.94
N VAL A 47 -38.48 -19.92 -6.30
CA VAL A 47 -37.30 -19.71 -5.45
C VAL A 47 -36.09 -20.38 -6.11
N VAL A 48 -35.00 -19.63 -6.19
CA VAL A 48 -33.70 -20.11 -6.64
C VAL A 48 -32.77 -20.15 -5.44
N ARG A 49 -32.00 -21.24 -5.33
CA ARG A 49 -30.93 -21.39 -4.34
C ARG A 49 -29.61 -21.21 -5.06
N ASP A 50 -28.77 -20.34 -4.51
CA ASP A 50 -27.39 -20.17 -4.93
C ASP A 50 -26.45 -20.55 -3.78
N GLU A 51 -25.29 -21.12 -4.12
CA GLU A 51 -24.29 -21.55 -3.15
C GLU A 51 -22.93 -20.98 -3.59
N GLU A 52 -22.34 -20.16 -2.73
CA GLU A 52 -21.05 -19.52 -2.96
C GLU A 52 -19.94 -20.56 -2.89
N ALA A 53 -19.14 -20.66 -3.96
CA ALA A 53 -18.09 -21.65 -4.06
C ALA A 53 -16.92 -21.36 -3.11
N ALA A 54 -16.70 -20.09 -2.75
CA ALA A 54 -15.59 -19.67 -1.91
C ALA A 54 -15.76 -20.05 -0.42
N ASP A 55 -16.98 -19.96 0.11
CA ASP A 55 -17.25 -20.16 1.54
C ASP A 55 -18.43 -21.12 1.83
N GLY A 56 -19.09 -21.64 0.79
CA GLY A 56 -20.26 -22.51 0.92
C GLY A 56 -21.53 -21.79 1.41
N SER A 57 -21.53 -20.45 1.46
CA SER A 57 -22.70 -19.69 1.91
C SER A 57 -23.85 -19.84 0.93
N VAL A 58 -25.07 -19.95 1.45
CA VAL A 58 -26.28 -20.16 0.65
C VAL A 58 -27.12 -18.89 0.65
N ALA A 59 -27.48 -18.42 -0.54
CA ALA A 59 -28.42 -17.32 -0.74
C ALA A 59 -29.67 -17.80 -1.48
N PHE A 60 -30.76 -17.06 -1.31
CA PHE A 60 -32.01 -17.29 -2.04
C PHE A 60 -32.41 -16.04 -2.80
N ASP A 61 -33.01 -16.26 -3.97
CA ASP A 61 -33.69 -15.24 -4.76
C ASP A 61 -35.14 -15.70 -4.99
N VAL A 62 -36.08 -14.76 -4.91
CA VAL A 62 -37.47 -14.99 -5.32
C VAL A 62 -37.67 -14.37 -6.70
N LEU A 63 -38.03 -15.19 -7.67
CA LEU A 63 -38.34 -14.78 -9.03
C LEU A 63 -39.85 -14.57 -9.18
N LEU A 64 -40.23 -13.44 -9.74
CA LEU A 64 -41.60 -13.05 -10.02
C LEU A 64 -41.72 -12.73 -11.52
N ARG A 65 -42.65 -13.38 -12.21
CA ARG A 65 -42.91 -13.14 -13.63
C ARG A 65 -43.92 -12.02 -13.84
N GLU A 66 -43.64 -11.15 -14.81
CA GLU A 66 -44.61 -10.20 -15.36
C GLU A 66 -44.55 -10.22 -16.91
N PRO A 67 -45.53 -9.69 -17.63
CA PRO A 67 -45.55 -9.77 -19.11
C PRO A 67 -44.30 -9.20 -19.79
N ALA A 68 -43.65 -8.21 -19.16
CA ALA A 68 -42.47 -7.54 -19.67
C ALA A 68 -41.14 -8.23 -19.29
N GLY A 69 -41.16 -9.25 -18.41
CA GLY A 69 -39.94 -9.91 -17.97
C GLY A 69 -40.04 -10.66 -16.64
N THR A 70 -38.89 -10.82 -15.98
CA THR A 70 -38.80 -11.45 -14.65
C THR A 70 -38.14 -10.47 -13.69
N VAL A 71 -38.77 -10.26 -12.54
CA VAL A 71 -38.22 -9.50 -11.42
C VAL A 71 -37.57 -10.49 -10.46
N SER A 72 -36.29 -10.27 -10.13
CA SER A 72 -35.62 -11.00 -9.05
C SER A 72 -35.61 -10.15 -7.79
N VAL A 73 -35.98 -10.76 -6.66
CA VAL A 73 -35.94 -10.15 -5.33
C VAL A 73 -34.92 -10.92 -4.50
N ALA A 74 -33.87 -10.22 -4.07
CA ALA A 74 -32.76 -10.78 -3.33
C ALA A 74 -32.48 -9.99 -2.05
N TYR A 75 -31.96 -10.65 -1.02
CA TYR A 75 -31.55 -10.03 0.24
C TYR A 75 -30.24 -10.62 0.74
N SER A 76 -29.32 -9.75 1.16
CA SER A 76 -28.06 -10.13 1.80
C SER A 76 -27.84 -9.33 3.09
N PRO A 77 -27.40 -9.99 4.19
CA PRO A 77 -26.99 -9.29 5.40
C PRO A 77 -25.64 -8.60 5.19
N THR A 78 -25.43 -7.43 5.79
CA THR A 78 -24.12 -6.74 5.77
C THR A 78 -23.04 -7.65 6.40
N PRO A 79 -21.84 -7.79 5.80
CA PRO A 79 -21.32 -7.07 4.63
C PRO A 79 -21.55 -7.76 3.26
N ALA A 80 -22.38 -8.79 3.18
CA ALA A 80 -22.58 -9.57 1.95
C ALA A 80 -23.39 -8.85 0.88
N LEU A 81 -23.10 -9.13 -0.39
CA LEU A 81 -23.83 -8.60 -1.57
C LEU A 81 -24.89 -9.60 -2.07
N PRO A 82 -25.98 -9.15 -2.72
CA PRO A 82 -26.92 -10.03 -3.45
C PRO A 82 -26.25 -10.77 -4.62
N TRP A 83 -26.71 -11.98 -4.93
CA TRP A 83 -26.13 -12.85 -5.98
C TRP A 83 -25.95 -12.16 -7.35
N PRO A 84 -26.89 -11.34 -7.87
CA PRO A 84 -26.67 -10.63 -9.14
C PRO A 84 -25.47 -9.67 -9.12
N LEU A 85 -24.98 -9.30 -7.94
CA LEU A 85 -23.78 -8.48 -7.72
C LEU A 85 -22.56 -9.33 -7.31
N ARG A 86 -22.76 -10.60 -6.90
CA ARG A 86 -21.68 -11.55 -6.65
C ARG A 86 -21.15 -12.05 -7.99
N GLY A 87 -19.90 -11.74 -8.31
CA GLY A 87 -19.33 -12.06 -9.62
C GLY A 87 -19.73 -11.11 -10.75
N ALA A 88 -20.41 -9.99 -10.45
CA ALA A 88 -20.50 -8.84 -11.36
C ALA A 88 -19.17 -8.05 -11.41
N VAL A 89 -18.08 -8.80 -11.57
CA VAL A 89 -16.79 -8.28 -12.04
C VAL A 89 -16.88 -8.35 -13.56
N ARG A 90 -16.54 -7.26 -14.26
CA ARG A 90 -16.50 -7.27 -15.73
C ARG A 90 -15.58 -8.41 -16.17
N HIS A 91 -15.82 -9.04 -17.33
CA HIS A 91 -14.87 -10.01 -17.88
C HIS A 91 -13.44 -9.43 -18.01
N SER A 92 -13.31 -8.10 -18.14
CA SER A 92 -12.05 -7.36 -18.08
C SER A 92 -11.34 -7.42 -16.72
N ASP A 93 -12.05 -7.67 -15.62
CA ASP A 93 -11.49 -7.61 -14.27
C ASP A 93 -10.70 -8.88 -13.91
N HIS A 94 -10.76 -9.90 -14.76
CA HIS A 94 -9.86 -11.05 -14.74
C HIS A 94 -8.70 -10.93 -15.73
N HIS A 95 -8.66 -9.88 -16.55
CA HIS A 95 -7.63 -9.64 -17.56
C HIS A 95 -6.74 -8.48 -17.11
N LEU A 96 -5.49 -8.77 -16.78
CA LEU A 96 -4.55 -7.74 -16.34
C LEU A 96 -3.99 -6.95 -17.54
N ALA A 97 -3.60 -7.65 -18.60
CA ALA A 97 -2.96 -7.04 -19.76
C ALA A 97 -3.16 -7.90 -21.00
N ARG A 98 -2.99 -7.31 -22.18
CA ARG A 98 -2.92 -8.04 -23.45
C ARG A 98 -1.56 -7.81 -24.11
N VAL A 99 -0.82 -8.89 -24.34
CA VAL A 99 0.49 -8.88 -25.01
C VAL A 99 0.34 -9.59 -26.35
N GLY A 100 0.24 -8.80 -27.42
CA GLY A 100 -0.10 -9.29 -28.75
C GLY A 100 -1.51 -9.91 -28.78
N THR A 101 -1.58 -11.21 -29.04
CA THR A 101 -2.84 -12.00 -29.05
C THR A 101 -3.13 -12.70 -27.72
N ARG A 102 -2.17 -12.71 -26.78
CA ARG A 102 -2.35 -13.36 -25.48
C ARG A 102 -2.92 -12.37 -24.48
N THR A 103 -3.97 -12.79 -23.77
CA THR A 103 -4.52 -12.06 -22.64
C THR A 103 -3.94 -12.64 -21.36
N LEU A 104 -3.21 -11.83 -20.60
CA LEU A 104 -2.69 -12.15 -19.28
C LEU A 104 -3.81 -12.00 -18.26
N ARG A 105 -4.06 -13.05 -17.48
CA ARG A 105 -5.07 -13.02 -16.42
C ARG A 105 -4.50 -12.53 -15.10
N VAL A 106 -5.34 -11.95 -14.24
CA VAL A 106 -4.95 -11.53 -12.88
C VAL A 106 -4.33 -12.69 -12.10
N GLY A 107 -4.91 -13.90 -12.17
CA GLY A 107 -4.33 -15.08 -11.52
C GLY A 107 -2.96 -15.47 -12.06
N GLU A 108 -2.73 -15.38 -13.38
CA GLU A 108 -1.40 -15.63 -13.98
C GLU A 108 -0.38 -14.58 -13.53
N ALA A 109 -0.81 -13.32 -13.40
CA ALA A 109 0.03 -12.25 -12.91
C ALA A 109 0.38 -12.43 -11.42
N LEU A 110 -0.59 -12.81 -10.58
CA LEU A 110 -0.34 -13.11 -9.17
C LEU A 110 0.65 -14.27 -9.01
N THR A 111 0.55 -15.31 -9.84
CA THR A 111 1.57 -16.38 -9.88
C THR A 111 2.93 -15.84 -10.33
N ALA A 112 2.97 -14.93 -11.31
CA ALA A 112 4.21 -14.31 -11.73
C ALA A 112 4.80 -13.35 -10.67
N LEU A 113 3.99 -12.89 -9.71
CA LEU A 113 4.42 -12.08 -8.56
C LEU A 113 4.91 -12.93 -7.37
N ASP A 114 5.01 -14.26 -7.50
CA ASP A 114 5.56 -15.14 -6.45
C ASP A 114 6.99 -14.74 -6.04
N PHE A 115 7.76 -14.10 -6.93
CA PHE A 115 9.09 -13.59 -6.59
C PHE A 115 9.06 -12.53 -5.46
N LEU A 116 7.95 -11.80 -5.31
CA LEU A 116 7.77 -10.83 -4.24
C LEU A 116 7.84 -11.49 -2.86
N TRP A 117 7.65 -12.80 -2.75
CA TRP A 117 7.81 -13.52 -1.49
C TRP A 117 9.26 -13.59 -1.01
N TYR A 118 10.22 -13.70 -1.94
CA TYR A 118 11.64 -13.73 -1.60
C TYR A 118 12.17 -12.33 -1.28
N ASP A 119 11.38 -11.29 -1.56
CA ASP A 119 11.69 -9.91 -1.26
C ASP A 119 10.87 -9.44 -0.04
N HIS A 120 11.42 -9.72 1.14
CA HIS A 120 10.83 -9.31 2.42
C HIS A 120 10.59 -7.80 2.50
N ASP A 121 11.37 -6.97 1.80
CA ASP A 121 11.24 -5.53 1.84
C ASP A 121 9.99 -5.07 1.09
N VAL A 122 9.65 -5.71 -0.03
CA VAL A 122 8.41 -5.41 -0.77
C VAL A 122 7.18 -5.81 0.05
N LEU A 123 7.19 -7.00 0.68
CA LEU A 123 6.09 -7.41 1.56
C LEU A 123 5.91 -6.48 2.75
N ALA A 124 7.01 -6.09 3.40
CA ALA A 124 6.97 -5.13 4.50
C ALA A 124 6.37 -3.79 4.05
N ARG A 125 6.77 -3.29 2.87
CA ARG A 125 6.26 -2.04 2.32
C ARG A 125 4.76 -2.09 1.98
N LEU A 126 4.27 -3.22 1.48
CA LEU A 126 2.84 -3.41 1.24
C LEU A 126 2.05 -3.42 2.56
N ALA A 127 2.54 -4.15 3.56
CA ALA A 127 1.95 -4.13 4.90
C ALA A 127 1.94 -2.72 5.50
N ASP A 128 3.04 -1.97 5.35
CA ASP A 128 3.16 -0.60 5.85
C ASP A 128 2.15 0.34 5.21
N THR A 129 1.88 0.15 3.92
CA THR A 129 0.86 0.94 3.21
C THR A 129 -0.52 0.72 3.84
N GLY A 130 -0.88 -0.54 4.16
CA GLY A 130 -2.12 -0.87 4.85
C GLY A 130 -2.19 -0.31 6.27
N LEU A 131 -1.11 -0.46 7.06
CA LEU A 131 -1.04 0.05 8.43
C LEU A 131 -1.15 1.58 8.51
N VAL A 132 -0.53 2.28 7.55
CA VAL A 132 -0.63 3.73 7.45
C VAL A 132 -2.04 4.16 7.05
N ALA A 133 -2.67 3.48 6.09
CA ALA A 133 -4.04 3.77 5.70
C ALA A 133 -5.00 3.57 6.89
N GLU A 134 -4.91 2.45 7.59
CA GLU A 134 -5.70 2.14 8.79
C GLU A 134 -5.56 3.24 9.85
N GLU A 135 -4.32 3.67 10.15
CA GLU A 135 -4.05 4.70 11.15
C GLU A 135 -4.60 6.07 10.74
N LEU A 136 -4.55 6.40 9.45
CA LEU A 136 -5.11 7.65 8.92
C LEU A 136 -6.64 7.64 8.86
N GLU A 137 -7.26 6.48 8.66
CA GLU A 137 -8.72 6.32 8.74
C GLU A 137 -9.23 6.48 10.18
N GLN A 138 -8.54 5.87 11.15
CA GLN A 138 -8.90 5.97 12.56
C GLN A 138 -8.62 7.35 13.15
N HIS A 139 -7.54 7.99 12.70
CA HIS A 139 -7.10 9.31 13.18
C HIS A 139 -6.81 10.26 12.02
N PRO A 140 -7.87 10.76 11.34
CA PRO A 140 -7.73 11.66 10.20
C PRO A 140 -6.90 12.88 10.54
N ALA A 141 -6.01 13.26 9.62
CA ALA A 141 -5.26 14.50 9.73
C ALA A 141 -6.05 15.62 9.05
N GLU A 142 -6.41 16.67 9.78
CA GLU A 142 -7.04 17.87 9.19
C GLU A 142 -6.00 18.68 8.40
N VAL A 143 -5.95 18.50 7.08
CA VAL A 143 -4.99 19.23 6.23
C VAL A 143 -5.59 20.55 5.77
N ASP A 144 -4.83 21.63 5.94
CA ASP A 144 -5.20 22.96 5.44
C ASP A 144 -4.79 23.16 3.98
N ASP A 145 -5.55 23.98 3.23
CA ASP A 145 -5.31 24.26 1.82
C ASP A 145 -3.91 24.84 1.55
N GLY A 146 -3.39 25.67 2.46
CA GLY A 146 -2.06 26.25 2.35
C GLY A 146 -0.95 25.19 2.43
N GLU A 147 -1.14 24.17 3.27
CA GLU A 147 -0.21 23.06 3.41
C GLU A 147 -0.27 22.12 2.20
N LEU A 148 -1.48 21.85 1.68
CA LEU A 148 -1.65 21.09 0.43
C LEU A 148 -0.93 21.78 -0.73
N GLN A 149 -1.07 23.10 -0.86
CA GLN A 149 -0.41 23.85 -1.92
C GLN A 149 1.12 23.81 -1.77
N ALA A 150 1.64 24.00 -0.56
CA ALA A 150 3.08 23.92 -0.30
C ALA A 150 3.65 22.53 -0.62
N ALA A 151 2.91 21.47 -0.27
CA ALA A 151 3.28 20.09 -0.56
C ALA A 151 3.22 19.79 -2.07
N ALA A 152 2.19 20.27 -2.78
CA ALA A 152 2.08 20.15 -4.22
C ALA A 152 3.27 20.81 -4.92
N ASP A 153 3.68 22.00 -4.48
CA ASP A 153 4.82 22.73 -5.06
C ASP A 153 6.15 22.05 -4.75
N ALA A 154 6.31 21.51 -3.54
CA ALA A 154 7.48 20.69 -3.20
C ALA A 154 7.56 19.42 -4.06
N TYR A 155 6.42 18.73 -4.26
CA TYR A 155 6.33 17.54 -5.10
C TYR A 155 6.67 17.87 -6.56
N ARG A 156 6.11 18.96 -7.09
CA ARG A 156 6.42 19.46 -8.44
C ARG A 156 7.90 19.74 -8.61
N ARG A 157 8.51 20.48 -7.67
CA ARG A 157 9.97 20.77 -7.68
C ARG A 157 10.80 19.49 -7.68
N ALA A 158 10.47 18.52 -6.81
CA ALA A 158 11.19 17.26 -6.72
C ALA A 158 11.10 16.39 -7.99
N LYS A 159 10.02 16.56 -8.77
CA LYS A 159 9.77 15.85 -10.03
C LYS A 159 10.13 16.66 -11.28
N GLY A 160 10.65 17.89 -11.13
CA GLY A 160 10.95 18.77 -12.25
C GLY A 160 9.72 19.29 -12.99
N LEU A 161 8.54 19.26 -12.37
CA LEU A 161 7.26 19.70 -12.93
C LEU A 161 7.07 21.21 -12.71
N LEU A 162 7.98 22.01 -13.26
CA LEU A 162 8.11 23.44 -12.93
C LEU A 162 7.05 24.33 -13.59
N ASP A 163 6.25 23.79 -14.50
CA ASP A 163 5.20 24.50 -15.22
C ASP A 163 3.92 23.64 -15.35
N ALA A 164 2.81 24.30 -15.69
CA ALA A 164 1.50 23.67 -15.80
C ALA A 164 1.43 22.64 -16.93
N GLU A 165 2.12 22.87 -18.05
CA GLU A 165 2.13 21.97 -19.20
C GLU A 165 2.86 20.67 -18.87
N SER A 166 4.03 20.77 -18.24
CA SER A 166 4.82 19.65 -17.75
C SER A 166 4.06 18.83 -16.71
N THR A 167 3.32 19.49 -15.83
CA THR A 167 2.43 18.80 -14.88
C THR A 167 1.30 18.06 -15.60
N ALA A 168 0.59 18.72 -16.53
CA ALA A 168 -0.50 18.10 -17.29
C ALA A 168 -0.03 16.90 -18.13
N ARG A 169 1.15 17.00 -18.75
CA ARG A 169 1.77 15.90 -19.49
C ARG A 169 2.11 14.73 -18.58
N TRP A 170 2.72 15.00 -17.42
CA TRP A 170 3.06 13.97 -16.43
C TRP A 170 1.82 13.22 -15.92
N LEU A 171 0.71 13.94 -15.71
CA LEU A 171 -0.57 13.36 -15.34
C LEU A 171 -1.14 12.49 -16.46
N ALA A 172 -1.19 13.00 -17.69
CA ALA A 172 -1.70 12.27 -18.85
C ALA A 172 -0.90 10.98 -19.14
N GLU A 173 0.43 11.03 -19.06
CA GLU A 173 1.32 9.87 -19.23
C GLU A 173 1.05 8.76 -18.21
N ARG A 174 0.53 9.13 -17.03
CA ARG A 174 0.23 8.21 -15.93
C ARG A 174 -1.25 7.86 -15.81
N GLY A 175 -2.09 8.40 -16.71
CA GLY A 175 -3.54 8.23 -16.64
C GLY A 175 -4.16 8.84 -15.38
N LEU A 176 -3.51 9.84 -14.77
CA LEU A 176 -3.98 10.51 -13.57
C LEU A 176 -4.76 11.76 -13.94
N THR A 177 -5.83 12.02 -13.19
CA THR A 177 -6.58 13.27 -13.23
C THR A 177 -5.97 14.30 -12.29
N ALA A 178 -6.45 15.54 -12.36
CA ALA A 178 -6.08 16.57 -11.39
C ALA A 178 -6.57 16.24 -9.97
N GLU A 179 -7.69 15.53 -9.86
CA GLU A 179 -8.24 15.05 -8.58
C GLU A 179 -7.34 13.95 -8.00
N ASP A 180 -6.92 12.96 -8.80
CA ASP A 180 -5.96 11.94 -8.36
C ASP A 180 -4.64 12.55 -7.88
N PHE A 181 -4.22 13.65 -8.51
CA PHE A 181 -3.04 14.39 -8.05
C PHE A 181 -3.29 15.07 -6.70
N ALA A 182 -4.43 15.73 -6.52
CA ALA A 182 -4.79 16.34 -5.25
C ALA A 182 -4.83 15.30 -4.12
N ASP A 183 -5.43 14.14 -4.37
CA ASP A 183 -5.50 13.02 -3.44
C ASP A 183 -4.11 12.47 -3.09
N LEU A 184 -3.22 12.33 -4.08
CA LEU A 184 -1.83 11.93 -3.86
C LEU A 184 -1.08 12.93 -2.95
N ILE A 185 -1.31 14.23 -3.14
CA ILE A 185 -0.69 15.26 -2.32
C ILE A 185 -1.28 15.24 -0.91
N ALA A 186 -2.60 15.16 -0.77
CA ALA A 186 -3.27 15.06 0.52
C ALA A 186 -2.78 13.84 1.31
N HIS A 187 -2.65 12.69 0.64
CA HIS A 187 -2.08 11.49 1.25
C HIS A 187 -0.63 11.71 1.71
N THR A 188 0.21 12.32 0.87
CA THR A 188 1.61 12.65 1.24
C THR A 188 1.69 13.52 2.50
N VAL A 189 0.82 14.53 2.60
CA VAL A 189 0.78 15.42 3.77
C VAL A 189 0.28 14.68 5.01
N ALA A 190 -0.79 13.89 4.87
CA ALA A 190 -1.33 13.10 5.97
C ALA A 190 -0.26 12.14 6.56
N VAL A 191 0.51 11.47 5.70
CA VAL A 191 1.62 10.60 6.12
C VAL A 191 2.73 11.40 6.83
N ALA A 192 3.07 12.59 6.32
CA ALA A 192 4.08 13.44 6.97
C ALA A 192 3.62 13.89 8.38
N ARG A 193 2.35 14.26 8.53
CA ARG A 193 1.77 14.61 9.84
C ARG A 193 1.69 13.42 10.78
N LEU A 194 1.33 12.25 10.28
CA LEU A 194 1.37 11.01 11.07
C LEU A 194 2.78 10.75 11.58
N ARG A 195 3.80 10.90 10.73
CA ARG A 195 5.20 10.74 11.12
C ARG A 195 5.60 11.71 12.23
N ALA A 196 5.27 12.99 12.07
CA ALA A 196 5.53 14.01 13.09
C ALA A 196 4.81 13.69 14.40
N ARG A 197 3.56 13.19 14.35
CA ARG A 197 2.77 12.76 15.51
C ARG A 197 3.38 11.55 16.23
N VAL A 198 3.87 10.56 15.47
CA VAL A 198 4.53 9.36 16.02
C VAL A 198 5.82 9.73 16.76
N ALA A 199 6.59 10.68 16.21
CA ALA A 199 7.78 11.20 16.87
C ALA A 199 7.43 12.04 18.10
N GLY A 200 6.55 13.03 17.92
CA GLY A 200 5.98 13.87 18.97
C GLY A 200 7.03 14.46 19.91
N ASP A 201 6.65 14.57 21.19
CA ASP A 201 7.51 15.14 22.23
C ASP A 201 8.69 14.23 22.62
N ARG A 202 8.68 12.96 22.21
CA ARG A 202 9.74 11.99 22.52
C ARG A 202 10.97 12.14 21.61
N LEU A 203 10.87 12.94 20.56
CA LEU A 203 11.92 13.11 19.57
C LEU A 203 13.28 13.53 20.18
N PRO A 204 13.37 14.54 21.06
CA PRO A 204 14.66 14.96 21.63
C PRO A 204 15.31 13.87 22.50
N GLU A 205 14.50 13.16 23.30
CA GLU A 205 14.97 12.07 24.15
C GLU A 205 15.46 10.88 23.31
N TRP A 206 14.66 10.49 22.31
CA TRP A 206 15.02 9.40 21.40
C TRP A 206 16.29 9.74 20.60
N PHE A 207 16.42 11.00 20.11
CA PHE A 207 17.63 11.47 19.44
C PHE A 207 18.85 11.41 20.36
N ALA A 208 18.73 11.84 21.62
CA ALA A 208 19.83 11.77 22.57
C ALA A 208 20.31 10.32 22.78
N ALA A 209 19.38 9.36 22.85
CA ALA A 209 19.69 7.93 22.99
C ALA A 209 20.31 7.30 21.72
N HIS A 210 20.00 7.84 20.53
CA HIS A 210 20.42 7.27 19.24
C HIS A 210 21.34 8.18 18.42
N ARG A 211 21.94 9.19 19.05
CA ARG A 211 22.66 10.29 18.39
C ARG A 211 23.69 9.82 17.38
N SER A 212 24.46 8.79 17.73
CA SER A 212 25.55 8.26 16.88
C SER A 212 25.06 7.75 15.52
N ARG A 213 23.80 7.31 15.41
CA ARG A 213 23.19 6.93 14.12
C ARG A 213 23.07 8.11 13.16
N PHE A 214 23.16 9.34 13.65
CA PHE A 214 22.98 10.57 12.88
C PHE A 214 24.26 11.40 12.78
N ASP A 215 25.40 10.88 13.25
CA ASP A 215 26.67 11.59 13.17
C ASP A 215 27.03 11.93 11.72
N ARG A 216 27.65 13.08 11.52
CA ARG A 216 28.12 13.52 10.21
C ARG A 216 29.45 12.84 9.92
N LEU A 217 29.51 12.13 8.81
CA LEU A 217 30.68 11.40 8.35
C LEU A 217 31.41 12.21 7.28
N LEU A 218 32.73 12.31 7.40
CA LEU A 218 33.61 12.64 6.28
C LEU A 218 34.23 11.35 5.77
N ILE A 219 33.93 11.00 4.52
CA ILE A 219 34.41 9.79 3.86
C ILE A 219 35.42 10.19 2.79
N ALA A 220 36.58 9.55 2.79
CA ALA A 220 37.55 9.61 1.70
C ALA A 220 37.49 8.31 0.90
N TRP A 221 37.55 8.39 -0.43
CA TRP A 221 37.44 7.20 -1.28
C TRP A 221 38.31 7.30 -2.52
N THR A 222 38.75 6.13 -3.01
CA THR A 222 39.47 5.97 -4.27
C THR A 222 38.93 4.76 -5.03
N ALA A 223 38.84 4.84 -6.35
CA ALA A 223 38.49 3.70 -7.20
C ALA A 223 39.64 2.68 -7.31
N GLU A 224 40.87 3.16 -7.16
CA GLU A 224 42.08 2.33 -7.16
C GLU A 224 42.85 2.52 -5.84
N GLY A 225 43.34 1.41 -5.29
CA GLY A 225 44.09 1.40 -4.04
C GLY A 225 43.20 1.49 -2.78
N THR A 226 43.85 1.80 -1.66
CA THR A 226 43.20 1.87 -0.35
C THR A 226 43.60 3.18 0.33
N PRO A 227 42.66 4.12 0.56
CA PRO A 227 42.97 5.31 1.31
C PRO A 227 43.33 4.93 2.76
N PRO A 228 44.35 5.55 3.36
CA PRO A 228 44.70 5.34 4.76
C PRO A 228 43.59 5.85 5.69
N ALA A 229 43.52 5.33 6.92
CA ALA A 229 42.51 5.75 7.90
C ALA A 229 42.78 7.14 8.51
N ASP A 230 44.04 7.57 8.55
CA ASP A 230 44.39 8.92 9.01
C ASP A 230 43.84 9.97 8.04
N ARG A 231 43.17 10.99 8.59
CA ARG A 231 42.49 12.03 7.80
C ARG A 231 43.43 12.78 6.87
N ALA A 232 44.57 13.24 7.37
CA ALA A 232 45.49 14.05 6.56
C ALA A 232 46.08 13.21 5.43
N ALA A 233 46.50 11.98 5.74
CA ALA A 233 47.03 11.04 4.76
C ALA A 233 45.97 10.63 3.73
N ALA A 234 44.71 10.45 4.15
CA ALA A 234 43.62 10.07 3.26
C ALA A 234 43.30 11.18 2.26
N LEU A 235 43.21 12.42 2.73
CA LEU A 235 42.95 13.58 1.88
C LEU A 235 44.11 13.83 0.91
N ALA A 236 45.35 13.61 1.34
CA ALA A 236 46.52 13.65 0.46
C ALA A 236 46.45 12.56 -0.63
N ALA A 237 46.15 11.32 -0.25
CA ALA A 237 46.00 10.20 -1.19
C ALA A 237 44.88 10.43 -2.22
N VAL A 238 43.73 10.98 -1.78
CA VAL A 238 42.64 11.38 -2.67
C VAL A 238 43.11 12.48 -3.64
N ALA A 239 43.79 13.52 -3.13
CA ALA A 239 44.29 14.61 -3.98
C ALA A 239 45.29 14.10 -5.03
N ASP A 240 46.20 13.19 -4.65
CA ASP A 240 47.16 12.60 -5.57
C ASP A 240 46.49 11.70 -6.61
N ALA A 241 45.46 10.93 -6.22
CA ALA A 241 44.67 10.15 -7.16
C ALA A 241 43.94 11.05 -8.18
N VAL A 242 43.30 12.13 -7.73
CA VAL A 242 42.64 13.09 -8.62
C VAL A 242 43.64 13.76 -9.56
N ARG A 243 44.82 14.18 -9.08
CA ARG A 243 45.88 14.76 -9.93
C ARG A 243 46.40 13.79 -10.98
N ALA A 244 46.42 12.50 -10.65
CA ALA A 244 46.77 11.44 -11.59
C ALA A 244 45.62 11.07 -12.55
N GLY A 245 44.49 11.78 -12.51
CA GLY A 245 43.32 11.50 -13.37
C GLY A 245 42.53 10.27 -12.97
N ARG A 246 42.71 9.75 -11.74
CA ARG A 246 41.97 8.60 -11.21
C ARG A 246 40.70 9.04 -10.51
N ALA A 247 39.67 8.19 -10.55
CA ALA A 247 38.43 8.42 -9.82
C ALA A 247 38.68 8.33 -8.30
N ALA A 248 38.55 9.45 -7.61
CA ALA A 248 38.70 9.57 -6.16
C ALA A 248 37.95 10.82 -5.68
N GLY A 249 37.64 10.88 -4.39
CA GLY A 249 36.96 12.04 -3.84
C GLY A 249 36.71 11.98 -2.34
N THR A 250 35.93 12.95 -1.88
CA THR A 250 35.39 12.97 -0.52
C THR A 250 33.88 13.10 -0.55
N LEU A 251 33.22 12.56 0.46
CA LEU A 251 31.77 12.64 0.65
C LEU A 251 31.49 13.05 2.09
N ARG A 252 30.70 14.11 2.27
CA ARG A 252 30.10 14.45 3.56
C ARG A 252 28.66 13.94 3.55
N THR A 253 28.30 13.18 4.58
CA THR A 253 26.96 12.60 4.70
C THR A 253 26.58 12.36 6.17
N VAL A 254 25.35 11.97 6.43
CA VAL A 254 24.88 11.54 7.75
C VAL A 254 24.93 10.01 7.81
N ALA A 255 25.38 9.45 8.94
CA ALA A 255 25.56 8.00 9.10
C ALA A 255 24.29 7.19 8.73
N ALA A 256 23.09 7.66 9.12
CA ALA A 256 21.82 7.02 8.80
C ALA A 256 21.55 6.82 7.30
N VAL A 257 22.09 7.70 6.44
CA VAL A 257 21.91 7.65 4.97
C VAL A 257 23.19 7.22 4.23
N ALA A 258 24.29 6.97 4.96
CA ALA A 258 25.50 6.43 4.38
C ALA A 258 25.29 4.95 3.97
N PRO A 259 26.10 4.44 3.01
CA PRO A 259 26.15 3.01 2.72
C PRO A 259 26.31 2.19 4.00
N PRO A 260 25.58 1.07 4.16
CA PRO A 260 25.56 0.29 5.40
C PRO A 260 26.95 -0.10 5.89
N GLU A 261 27.86 -0.43 4.98
CA GLU A 261 29.23 -0.86 5.29
C GLU A 261 30.05 0.26 5.92
N LEU A 262 29.70 1.54 5.66
CA LEU A 262 30.43 2.71 6.14
C LEU A 262 29.96 3.24 7.48
N ARG A 263 28.75 2.88 7.93
CA ARG A 263 28.13 3.48 9.14
C ARG A 263 28.97 3.25 10.39
N ASP A 264 29.47 2.02 10.54
CA ASP A 264 30.25 1.57 11.70
C ASP A 264 31.69 1.17 11.35
N ALA A 265 32.14 1.46 10.12
CA ALA A 265 33.49 1.11 9.68
C ALA A 265 34.56 1.81 10.53
N ALA A 266 35.51 1.02 11.03
CA ALA A 266 36.74 1.48 11.69
C ALA A 266 37.95 1.51 10.76
N GLY A 267 37.78 1.06 9.51
CA GLY A 267 38.84 0.99 8.51
C GLY A 267 38.28 1.03 7.08
N PRO A 268 39.14 0.85 6.07
CA PRO A 268 38.72 0.88 4.68
C PRO A 268 37.75 -0.26 4.34
N VAL A 269 36.70 0.06 3.59
CA VAL A 269 35.68 -0.89 3.13
C VAL A 269 35.43 -0.72 1.63
N SER A 270 35.12 -1.82 0.95
CA SER A 270 34.66 -1.78 -0.44
C SER A 270 33.18 -1.43 -0.48
N THR A 271 32.80 -0.43 -1.27
CA THR A 271 31.41 0.01 -1.43
C THR A 271 31.22 0.66 -2.80
N THR A 272 30.04 1.20 -3.06
CA THR A 272 29.72 1.94 -4.28
C THR A 272 29.34 3.38 -3.95
N ILE A 273 30.01 4.34 -4.58
CA ILE A 273 29.70 5.77 -4.46
C ILE A 273 29.36 6.31 -5.85
N ALA A 274 28.17 6.90 -6.00
CA ALA A 274 27.67 7.43 -7.27
C ALA A 274 27.77 6.43 -8.45
N GLY A 275 27.51 5.14 -8.19
CA GLY A 275 27.59 4.07 -9.20
C GLY A 275 29.00 3.56 -9.51
N THR A 276 30.03 4.07 -8.82
CA THR A 276 31.42 3.62 -8.99
C THR A 276 31.83 2.73 -7.82
N ALA A 277 32.42 1.55 -8.10
CA ALA A 277 33.01 0.69 -7.09
C ALA A 277 34.31 1.32 -6.54
N VAL A 278 34.41 1.46 -5.22
CA VAL A 278 35.49 2.20 -4.57
C VAL A 278 35.91 1.53 -3.27
N THR A 279 37.14 1.82 -2.83
CA THR A 279 37.55 1.64 -1.43
C THR A 279 37.34 2.96 -0.71
N ALA A 280 36.54 2.95 0.36
CA ALA A 280 36.18 4.12 1.12
C ALA A 280 36.56 3.96 2.60
N VAL A 281 36.91 5.05 3.26
CA VAL A 281 37.23 5.08 4.69
C VAL A 281 36.61 6.31 5.34
N VAL A 282 36.02 6.13 6.52
CA VAL A 282 35.53 7.23 7.34
C VAL A 282 36.73 7.86 8.05
N VAL A 283 37.02 9.12 7.72
CA VAL A 283 38.21 9.84 8.22
C VAL A 283 37.86 10.87 9.30
N ASP A 284 36.58 11.19 9.46
CA ASP A 284 36.09 12.06 10.53
C ASP A 284 34.64 11.71 10.88
N ARG A 285 34.29 11.88 12.15
CA ARG A 285 32.93 11.73 12.67
C ARG A 285 32.61 12.93 13.54
N GLU A 286 31.77 13.81 13.03
CA GLU A 286 31.30 14.98 13.75
C GLU A 286 29.97 14.64 14.44
N PRO A 287 29.86 14.80 15.77
CA PRO A 287 28.66 14.45 16.48
C PRO A 287 27.42 15.22 16.00
N ALA A 288 26.30 14.52 15.81
CA ALA A 288 25.07 15.12 15.29
C ALA A 288 24.53 16.26 16.18
N VAL A 289 23.91 17.25 15.54
CA VAL A 289 23.13 18.31 16.20
C VAL A 289 21.70 18.21 15.67
N LEU A 290 20.71 18.39 16.54
CA LEU A 290 19.29 18.31 16.18
C LEU A 290 18.83 19.60 15.47
N ASP A 291 19.26 19.75 14.22
CA ASP A 291 18.74 20.74 13.27
C ASP A 291 17.57 20.16 12.45
N ASP A 292 17.00 20.95 11.55
CA ASP A 292 15.80 20.55 10.77
C ASP A 292 16.07 19.34 9.86
N ASP A 293 17.27 19.26 9.27
CA ASP A 293 17.66 18.13 8.41
C ASP A 293 17.79 16.84 9.22
N ILE A 294 18.46 16.90 10.38
CA ILE A 294 18.60 15.75 11.28
C ILE A 294 17.25 15.39 11.89
N ARG A 295 16.39 16.37 12.22
CA ARG A 295 15.04 16.12 12.73
C ARG A 295 14.23 15.27 11.75
N ALA A 296 14.22 15.61 10.47
CA ALA A 296 13.49 14.84 9.46
C ALA A 296 13.99 13.38 9.35
N LEU A 297 15.31 13.16 9.51
CA LEU A 297 15.89 11.80 9.53
C LEU A 297 15.51 11.04 10.81
N VAL A 298 15.50 11.71 11.96
CA VAL A 298 15.08 11.12 13.25
C VAL A 298 13.61 10.73 13.21
N GLU A 299 12.73 11.63 12.75
CA GLU A 299 11.30 11.35 12.60
C GLU A 299 11.05 10.13 11.71
N ARG A 300 11.80 10.02 10.61
CA ARG A 300 11.72 8.85 9.73
C ARG A 300 12.14 7.57 10.45
N ALA A 301 13.25 7.59 11.18
CA ALA A 301 13.73 6.42 11.91
C ALA A 301 12.74 5.98 13.00
N MET A 302 12.18 6.92 13.76
CA MET A 302 11.15 6.62 14.76
C MET A 302 9.88 6.04 14.13
N PHE A 303 9.51 6.52 12.95
CA PHE A 303 8.36 6.01 12.22
C PHE A 303 8.59 4.61 11.65
N ASP A 304 9.79 4.33 11.16
CA ASP A 304 10.18 2.98 10.72
C ASP A 304 10.14 1.99 11.89
N GLU A 305 10.56 2.40 13.09
CA GLU A 305 10.44 1.60 14.33
C GLU A 305 8.96 1.39 14.73
N TRP A 306 8.13 2.44 14.64
CA TRP A 306 6.69 2.33 14.89
C TRP A 306 6.00 1.37 13.92
N LEU A 307 6.31 1.44 12.62
CA LEU A 307 5.78 0.50 11.62
C LEU A 307 6.21 -0.94 11.94
N ALA A 308 7.48 -1.15 12.32
CA ALA A 308 7.96 -2.47 12.72
C ALA A 308 7.19 -3.03 13.93
N GLN A 309 6.92 -2.18 14.93
CA GLN A 309 6.10 -2.55 16.08
C GLN A 309 4.66 -2.89 15.68
N ARG A 310 4.02 -2.05 14.86
CA ARG A 310 2.65 -2.28 14.36
C ARG A 310 2.55 -3.59 13.58
N ARG A 311 3.48 -3.86 12.67
CA ARG A 311 3.55 -5.16 11.96
C ARG A 311 3.67 -6.34 12.90
N ALA A 312 4.39 -6.20 14.02
CA ALA A 312 4.54 -7.25 15.02
C ALA A 312 3.28 -7.46 15.89
N THR A 313 2.40 -6.46 16.01
CA THR A 313 1.18 -6.55 16.84
C THR A 313 -0.12 -6.75 16.06
N THR A 314 -0.15 -6.38 14.78
CA THR A 314 -1.32 -6.51 13.90
C THR A 314 -1.33 -7.87 13.19
N ASP A 315 -2.51 -8.44 13.00
CA ASP A 315 -2.70 -9.65 12.20
C ASP A 315 -2.72 -9.28 10.71
N ILE A 316 -1.87 -9.94 9.91
CA ILE A 316 -1.70 -9.63 8.49
C ILE A 316 -1.95 -10.91 7.71
N GLU A 317 -3.11 -11.00 7.06
CA GLU A 317 -3.48 -12.11 6.18
C GLU A 317 -3.24 -11.73 4.71
N TRP A 318 -2.55 -12.61 3.96
CA TRP A 318 -2.34 -12.46 2.52
C TRP A 318 -3.30 -13.36 1.75
N PHE A 319 -4.31 -12.78 1.08
CA PHE A 319 -5.42 -13.53 0.46
C PHE A 319 -5.09 -14.23 -0.87
N TRP A 320 -3.97 -13.89 -1.52
CA TRP A 320 -3.55 -14.55 -2.77
C TRP A 320 -2.55 -15.68 -2.55
N LEU A 321 -2.28 -16.03 -1.29
CA LEU A 321 -1.32 -17.05 -0.89
C LEU A 321 -2.00 -18.20 -0.13
N PRO A 322 -1.43 -19.42 -0.16
CA PRO A 322 -1.90 -20.53 0.68
C PRO A 322 -1.87 -20.18 2.18
N ARG A 323 -2.98 -20.46 2.89
CA ARG A 323 -3.19 -20.09 4.31
C ARG A 323 -2.14 -20.64 5.27
N ASP A 324 -1.51 -21.76 4.95
CA ASP A 324 -0.44 -22.38 5.74
C ASP A 324 0.85 -21.52 5.79
N ARG A 325 1.00 -20.53 4.90
CA ARG A 325 2.13 -19.60 4.86
C ARG A 325 1.83 -18.21 5.41
N THR A 326 0.57 -17.90 5.73
CA THR A 326 0.14 -16.57 6.20
C THR A 326 -0.11 -16.52 7.70
N THR A 327 -0.45 -17.65 8.34
CA THR A 327 -0.55 -17.73 9.80
C THR A 327 0.83 -17.72 10.46
N ARG A 328 1.03 -16.80 11.42
CA ARG A 328 2.15 -16.86 12.38
C ARG A 328 2.24 -18.27 12.96
N VAL A 329 3.36 -18.95 12.72
CA VAL A 329 3.77 -20.05 13.60
C VAL A 329 4.03 -19.41 14.96
N ARG A 330 3.18 -19.74 15.93
CA ARG A 330 3.30 -19.29 17.32
C ARG A 330 4.63 -19.68 17.94
#